data_AF-A0A357NI51-F1
#
_entry.id   AF-A0A357NI51-F1
#
_cell.length_a   1.000
_cell.length_b   1.000
_cell.length_c   1.000
_cell.angle_alpha   90.00
_cell.angle_beta   90.00
_cell.angle_gamma   90.00
#
_symmetry.space_group_name_H-M   'P 1'
#
loop_
_entity.id
_entity.type
_entity.pdbx_description
1 polymer ?
#
loop_
_entity_poly.entity_id
_entity_poly.type
_entity_poly.pdbx_seq_one_letter_code
_entity_poly.pdbx_strand_id
1 'polypeptide(L)'
;QKLADALKSRDAVIANLEGVDEFLTRRIIDFLNGVTYVLGGETQKIGHAVMIFAPPNFDISKDLGYTMPQTYSRKRNLELFEE
;
A
#
# COMPACT_ATOMS: atom_id res chain seq x y z
N GLN A 1 -1.82 12.50 -6.07
CA GLN A 1 -0.52 13.22 -6.08
C GLN A 1 0.31 12.88 -4.85
N LYS A 2 -0.16 13.14 -3.61
CA LYS A 2 0.57 12.84 -2.36
C LYS A 2 1.21 11.45 -2.26
N LEU A 3 0.52 10.39 -2.71
CA LEU A 3 1.08 9.03 -2.71
C LEU A 3 2.30 8.89 -3.64
N ALA A 4 2.29 9.55 -4.79
CA ALA A 4 3.42 9.57 -5.70
C ALA A 4 4.59 10.39 -5.12
N ASP A 5 4.28 11.45 -4.38
CA ASP A 5 5.30 12.27 -3.71
C ASP A 5 5.98 11.49 -2.57
N ALA A 6 5.22 10.66 -1.84
CA ALA A 6 5.76 9.72 -0.85
C ALA A 6 6.73 8.71 -1.49
N LEU A 7 6.31 8.05 -2.59
CA LEU A 7 7.17 7.11 -3.32
C LEU A 7 8.45 7.78 -3.83
N LYS A 8 8.36 9.01 -4.36
CA LYS A 8 9.53 9.81 -4.78
C LYS A 8 10.44 10.17 -3.63
N SER A 9 9.88 10.38 -2.44
CA SER A 9 10.60 10.68 -1.20
C SER A 9 11.19 9.43 -0.55
N ARG A 10 11.13 8.28 -1.23
CA ARG A 10 11.60 6.97 -0.76
C ARG A 10 10.79 6.41 0.41
N ASP A 11 9.51 6.75 0.50
CA ASP A 11 8.55 6.18 1.44
C ASP A 11 7.64 5.17 0.74
N ALA A 12 7.52 3.96 1.31
CA ALA A 12 6.58 2.96 0.82
C ALA A 12 5.13 3.35 1.10
N VAL A 13 4.22 2.97 0.21
CA VAL A 13 2.78 3.24 0.31
C VAL A 13 2.01 1.94 0.46
N ILE A 14 1.20 1.83 1.51
CA ILE A 14 0.22 0.75 1.68
C ILE A 14 -1.16 1.31 1.35
N ALA A 15 -1.79 0.78 0.30
CA ALA A 15 -3.13 1.16 -0.12
C ALA A 15 -4.13 0.07 0.28
N ASN A 16 -5.06 0.41 1.18
CA ASN A 16 -6.28 -0.37 1.40
C ASN A 16 -7.40 0.20 0.52
N LEU A 17 -7.88 -0.59 -0.42
CA LEU A 17 -8.90 -0.22 -1.41
C LEU A 17 -10.23 -0.94 -1.12
N GLU A 18 -10.41 -1.47 0.09
CA GLU A 18 -11.67 -2.06 0.51
C GLU A 18 -12.81 -1.03 0.49
N GLY A 19 -13.94 -1.40 -0.12
CA GLY A 19 -15.08 -0.50 -0.28
C GLY A 19 -14.90 0.58 -1.36
N VAL A 20 -13.76 0.62 -2.04
CA VAL A 20 -13.56 1.48 -3.21
C VAL A 20 -14.17 0.81 -4.43
N ASP A 21 -14.93 1.58 -5.22
CA ASP A 21 -15.50 1.11 -6.49
C ASP A 21 -14.42 0.47 -7.40
N GLU A 22 -14.79 -0.56 -8.15
CA GLU A 22 -13.85 -1.34 -8.96
C GLU A 22 -13.13 -0.49 -10.01
N PHE A 23 -13.84 0.42 -10.68
CA PHE A 23 -13.26 1.30 -11.67
C PHE A 23 -12.25 2.25 -11.04
N LEU A 24 -12.57 2.82 -9.88
CA LEU A 24 -11.66 3.70 -9.16
C LEU A 24 -10.45 2.94 -8.60
N THR A 25 -10.67 1.74 -8.04
CA THR A 25 -9.63 0.82 -7.58
C THR A 25 -8.62 0.58 -8.69
N ARG A 26 -9.09 0.25 -9.89
CA ARG A 26 -8.23 0.00 -11.04
C ARG A 26 -7.42 1.24 -11.42
N ARG A 27 -8.04 2.41 -11.46
CA ARG A 27 -7.34 3.67 -11.76
C ARG A 27 -6.26 4.03 -10.75
N ILE A 28 -6.51 3.80 -9.45
CA ILE A 28 -5.52 4.03 -8.40
C ILE A 28 -4.34 3.08 -8.57
N ILE A 29 -4.61 1.79 -8.79
CA ILE A 29 -3.58 0.76 -8.97
C ILE A 29 -2.74 1.07 -10.20
N ASP A 30 -3.36 1.36 -11.35
CA ASP A 30 -2.64 1.65 -12.59
C ASP A 30 -1.75 2.90 -12.45
N PHE A 31 -2.25 3.95 -11.78
CA PHE A 31 -1.47 5.16 -11.51
C PHE A 31 -0.25 4.86 -10.63
N LEU A 32 -0.43 4.18 -9.50
CA LEU A 32 0.65 3.88 -8.56
C LEU A 32 1.65 2.87 -9.14
N ASN A 33 1.19 1.92 -9.94
CA ASN A 33 2.07 1.02 -10.70
C ASN A 33 2.96 1.81 -11.68
N GLY A 34 2.39 2.77 -12.42
CA GLY A 34 3.17 3.62 -13.31
C GLY A 34 4.26 4.40 -12.55
N VAL A 35 3.92 4.98 -11.40
CA VAL A 35 4.88 5.72 -10.56
C VAL A 35 5.97 4.78 -10.03
N THR A 36 5.58 3.65 -9.46
CA THR A 36 6.51 2.68 -8.86
C THR A 36 7.45 2.11 -9.91
N TYR A 37 6.94 1.78 -11.10
CA TYR A 37 7.73 1.27 -12.21
C TYR A 37 8.80 2.27 -12.67
N VAL A 38 8.44 3.55 -12.86
CA VAL A 38 9.40 4.59 -13.29
C VAL A 38 10.47 4.86 -12.23
N LEU A 39 10.15 4.66 -10.95
CA LEU A 39 11.11 4.78 -9.85
C LEU A 39 11.99 3.53 -9.66
N GLY A 40 11.76 2.46 -10.43
CA GLY A 40 12.47 1.18 -10.26
C GLY A 40 12.09 0.44 -8.98
N GLY A 41 10.91 0.70 -8.44
CA GLY A 41 10.36 0.03 -7.27
C GLY A 41 9.58 -1.25 -7.62
N GLU A 42 8.95 -1.82 -6.61
CA GLU A 42 8.11 -3.02 -6.74
C GLU A 42 6.72 -2.85 -6.12
N THR A 43 5.75 -3.59 -6.65
CA THR A 43 4.37 -3.61 -6.15
C THR A 43 4.03 -5.02 -5.66
N GLN A 44 3.38 -5.12 -4.50
CA GLN A 44 2.95 -6.40 -3.95
C GLN A 44 1.50 -6.37 -3.44
N LYS A 45 0.69 -7.34 -3.87
CA LYS A 45 -0.62 -7.62 -3.25
C LYS A 45 -0.40 -8.44 -1.96
N ILE A 46 -0.94 -7.96 -0.85
CA ILE A 46 -0.81 -8.62 0.47
C ILE A 46 -2.15 -9.00 1.11
N GLY A 47 -3.27 -8.63 0.49
CA GLY A 47 -4.62 -8.98 0.93
C GLY A 47 -5.64 -8.80 -0.19
N HIS A 48 -6.93 -9.00 0.10
CA HIS A 48 -8.00 -8.92 -0.90
C HIS A 48 -7.98 -7.60 -1.69
N ALA A 49 -7.93 -6.47 -0.98
CA ALA A 49 -7.87 -5.13 -1.53
C ALA A 49 -6.68 -4.31 -0.98
N VAL A 50 -5.65 -4.98 -0.46
CA VAL A 50 -4.48 -4.32 0.15
C VAL A 50 -3.25 -4.55 -0.71
N MET A 51 -2.61 -3.45 -1.11
CA MET A 51 -1.40 -3.45 -1.93
C MET A 51 -0.30 -2.60 -1.28
N ILE A 52 0.94 -3.02 -1.47
CA ILE A 52 2.16 -2.29 -1.15
C ILE A 52 2.76 -1.79 -2.46
N PHE A 53 3.16 -0.53 -2.47
CA PHE A 53 3.99 0.09 -3.52
C PHE A 53 5.28 0.55 -2.84
N ALA A 54 6.41 -0.04 -3.23
CA ALA A 54 7.69 0.13 -2.55
C ALA A 54 8.71 0.74 -3.50
N PRO A 55 9.35 1.88 -3.15
CA PRO A 55 10.49 2.41 -3.90
C PRO A 55 11.73 1.50 -3.72
N PRO A 56 12.77 1.65 -4.56
CA PRO A 56 13.90 0.70 -4.64
C PRO A 56 14.74 0.54 -3.37
N ASN A 57 14.53 1.37 -2.35
CA ASN A 57 15.20 1.25 -1.04
C ASN A 57 14.50 0.29 -0.07
N PHE A 58 13.38 -0.33 -0.47
CA PHE A 58 12.69 -1.35 0.28
C PHE A 58 12.89 -2.71 -0.40
N ASP A 59 13.00 -3.76 0.42
CA ASP A 59 12.95 -5.16 -0.01
C ASP A 59 11.71 -5.81 0.61
N ILE A 60 10.77 -6.31 -0.21
CA ILE A 60 9.58 -6.98 0.28
C ILE A 60 9.83 -8.49 0.39
N SER A 61 10.29 -8.92 1.57
CA SER A 61 10.40 -10.33 1.91
C SER A 61 9.02 -10.96 2.18
N LYS A 62 8.65 -12.00 1.42
CA LYS A 62 7.48 -12.86 1.70
C LYS A 62 7.90 -14.04 2.56
N ASP A 63 7.61 -13.99 3.85
CA ASP A 63 7.64 -15.20 4.68
C ASP A 63 6.42 -16.07 4.34
N LEU A 64 6.64 -17.18 3.64
CA LEU A 64 5.60 -18.13 3.21
C LEU A 64 4.89 -18.81 4.40
N GLY A 65 5.34 -18.60 5.64
CA GLY A 65 4.77 -19.18 6.85
C GLY A 65 3.60 -18.40 7.45
N TYR A 66 3.49 -17.09 7.18
CA TYR A 66 2.40 -16.26 7.68
C TYR A 66 1.40 -15.96 6.57
N THR A 67 0.44 -16.87 6.36
CA THR A 67 -0.82 -16.49 5.71
C THR A 67 -1.49 -15.49 6.65
N MET A 68 -1.38 -14.19 6.36
CA MET A 68 -2.09 -13.18 7.14
C MET A 68 -3.59 -13.54 7.08
N PRO A 69 -4.27 -13.75 8.23
CA PRO A 69 -5.70 -13.95 8.23
C PRO A 69 -6.35 -12.75 7.52
N GLN A 70 -7.33 -13.02 6.67
CA GLN A 70 -7.88 -12.09 5.66
C GLN A 70 -8.57 -10.83 6.24
N THR A 71 -8.43 -10.55 7.54
CA THR A 71 -9.06 -9.44 8.23
C THR A 71 -8.07 -8.78 9.21
N TYR A 72 -7.37 -7.74 8.75
CA TYR A 72 -6.62 -6.82 9.62
C TYR A 72 -7.55 -5.66 10.02
N SER A 73 -8.46 -5.91 10.96
CA SER A 73 -9.23 -4.81 11.58
C SER A 73 -8.39 -4.21 12.71
N ARG A 74 -7.50 -3.28 12.36
CA ARG A 74 -6.88 -2.41 13.37
C ARG A 74 -8.00 -1.56 13.95
N LYS A 75 -8.49 -1.91 15.15
CA LYS A 75 -9.23 -0.96 15.98
C LYS A 75 -8.38 0.31 16.04
N ARG A 76 -8.86 1.41 15.43
CA ARG A 76 -8.31 2.73 15.67
C ARG A 76 -8.39 2.95 17.18
N ASN A 77 -7.26 2.94 17.87
CA ASN A 77 -7.15 3.74 19.08
C ASN A 77 -7.20 5.19 18.61
N LEU A 78 -8.42 5.71 18.57
CA LEU A 78 -8.71 7.12 18.52
C LEU A 78 -8.78 7.56 19.98
N GLU A 79 -7.63 7.82 20.59
CA GLU A 79 -7.47 8.61 21.81
C GLU A 79 -5.97 8.77 22.09
N LEU A 80 -5.60 9.92 22.65
CA LEU A 80 -4.26 10.40 23.03
C LEU A 80 -3.55 11.32 22.02
N PHE A 81 -4.20 12.44 21.72
CA PHE A 81 -3.59 13.75 21.93
C PHE A 81 -4.64 14.64 22.62
N GLU A 82 -4.77 14.48 23.93
CA GLU A 82 -5.03 15.63 24.79
C GLU A 82 -3.74 15.92 25.56
N GLU A 83 -3.43 17.21 25.63
CA GLU A 83 -2.23 17.93 26.11
C GLU A 83 -0.99 17.92 25.19
#